data_AF-A0A7C7CWC7-F1
#
_entry.id   AF-A0A7C7CWC7-F1
#
_cell.length_a   1.000
_cell.length_b   1.000
_cell.length_c   1.000
_cell.angle_alpha   90.00
_cell.angle_beta   90.00
_cell.angle_gamma   90.00
#
_symmetry.space_group_name_H-M   'P 1'
#
loop_
_entity.id
_entity.type
_entity.pdbx_description
1 polymer ?
#
loop_
_entity_poly.entity_id
_entity_poly.type
_entity_poly.pdbx_seq_one_letter_code
_entity_poly.pdbx_strand_id
1 'polypeptide(L)'
;MGSAVNEDDNDIIQYYMGNESPLVNQSYLDTFIKLKKEFNAVILGLSKKVKGEYTLIKNPKEDLPIKEGDYIILLANGKSIPGIQNFVGISEGRLAKHQ
;
A
#
# COMPACT_ATOMS: atom_id res chain seq x y z
N MET A 1 2.76 -10.59 6.85
CA MET A 1 3.14 -11.93 6.35
C MET A 1 3.18 -11.83 4.84
N GLY A 2 4.36 -11.92 4.23
CA GLY A 2 4.54 -12.12 2.79
C GLY A 2 5.08 -13.54 2.59
N SER A 3 4.66 -14.23 1.55
CA SER A 3 5.02 -15.61 1.25
C SER A 3 5.86 -15.73 -0.03
N ALA A 4 6.19 -14.63 -0.70
CA ALA A 4 7.06 -14.58 -1.86
C ALA A 4 8.51 -14.80 -1.43
N VAL A 5 9.06 -15.94 -1.82
CA VAL A 5 10.45 -16.32 -1.55
C VAL A 5 11.33 -16.06 -2.78
N ASN A 6 10.72 -15.98 -3.97
CA ASN A 6 11.38 -15.71 -5.24
C ASN A 6 10.98 -14.35 -5.84
N GLU A 7 11.86 -13.82 -6.69
CA GLU A 7 11.73 -12.51 -7.32
C GLU A 7 10.52 -12.37 -8.27
N ASP A 8 10.00 -13.50 -8.78
CA ASP A 8 8.81 -13.60 -9.63
C ASP A 8 7.52 -13.95 -8.85
N ASP A 9 7.64 -14.28 -7.56
CA ASP A 9 6.48 -14.53 -6.72
C ASP A 9 5.75 -13.21 -6.48
N ASN A 10 4.43 -13.23 -6.72
CA ASN A 10 3.57 -12.11 -6.42
C ASN A 10 3.02 -12.29 -5.01
N ASP A 11 3.18 -11.24 -4.21
CA ASP A 11 2.79 -11.22 -2.81
C ASP A 11 1.74 -10.15 -2.56
N ILE A 12 0.77 -10.48 -1.70
CA ILE A 12 -0.19 -9.52 -1.19
C ILE A 12 0.42 -8.85 0.04
N ILE A 13 0.59 -7.54 -0.04
CA ILE A 13 1.27 -6.74 0.97
C ILE A 13 0.34 -5.61 1.41
N GLN A 14 0.47 -5.22 2.67
CA GLN A 14 -0.25 -4.10 3.25
C GLN A 14 0.75 -3.07 3.76
N TYR A 15 0.60 -1.83 3.33
CA TYR A 15 1.42 -0.71 3.80
C TYR A 15 0.57 0.30 4.54
N TYR A 16 1.01 0.68 5.74
CA TYR A 16 0.42 1.75 6.53
C TYR A 16 0.83 3.12 5.96
N MET A 17 -0.13 3.99 5.72
CA MET A 17 0.12 5.33 5.23
C MET A 17 0.42 6.26 6.40
N GLY A 18 1.72 6.47 6.64
CA GLY A 18 2.21 7.50 7.55
C GLY A 18 2.06 8.90 6.96
N ASN A 19 2.11 9.92 7.82
CA ASN A 19 2.07 11.35 7.45
C ASN A 19 3.12 11.76 6.41
N GLU A 20 4.27 11.10 6.39
CA GLU A 20 5.38 11.38 5.45
C GLU A 20 5.23 10.70 4.08
N SER A 21 4.24 9.80 3.91
CA SER A 21 4.07 9.07 2.66
C SER A 21 3.59 10.01 1.54
N PRO A 22 4.24 9.98 0.36
CA PRO A 22 3.83 10.82 -0.78
C PRO A 22 2.46 10.43 -1.36
N LEU A 23 1.88 9.32 -0.90
CA LEU A 23 0.57 8.85 -1.30
C LEU A 23 -0.57 9.47 -0.48
N VAL A 24 -0.28 10.06 0.68
CA VAL A 24 -1.29 10.75 1.48
C VAL A 24 -1.83 11.97 0.72
N ASN A 25 -3.15 12.16 0.76
CA ASN A 25 -3.94 13.14 0.01
C ASN A 25 -4.03 12.90 -1.51
N GLN A 26 -3.44 11.83 -2.04
CA GLN A 26 -3.69 11.43 -3.43
C GLN A 26 -5.02 10.70 -3.58
N SER A 27 -5.61 10.80 -4.77
CA SER A 27 -6.76 9.98 -5.12
C SER A 27 -6.34 8.51 -5.26
N TYR A 28 -7.30 7.61 -5.06
CA TYR A 28 -7.10 6.18 -5.29
C TYR A 28 -6.62 5.92 -6.73
N LEU A 29 -7.25 6.55 -7.73
CA LEU A 29 -6.89 6.31 -9.14
C LEU A 29 -5.47 6.78 -9.46
N ASP A 30 -5.07 7.97 -9.01
CA ASP A 30 -3.72 8.48 -9.25
C ASP A 30 -2.67 7.57 -8.59
N THR A 31 -2.95 7.12 -7.36
CA THR A 31 -2.09 6.20 -6.63
C THR A 31 -1.98 4.85 -7.33
N PHE A 32 -3.11 4.32 -7.82
CA PHE A 32 -3.15 3.08 -8.58
C PHE A 32 -2.30 3.17 -9.85
N ILE A 33 -2.52 4.23 -10.66
CA ILE A 33 -1.77 4.45 -11.91
C ILE A 33 -0.28 4.59 -11.61
N LYS A 34 0.08 5.32 -10.57
CA LYS A 34 1.48 5.52 -10.17
C LYS A 34 2.15 4.22 -9.80
N LEU A 35 1.56 3.45 -8.89
CA LEU A 35 2.12 2.17 -8.45
C LEU A 35 2.18 1.14 -9.59
N LYS A 36 1.20 1.15 -10.49
CA LYS A 36 1.19 0.28 -11.66
C LYS A 36 2.29 0.65 -12.66
N LYS A 37 2.52 1.93 -12.92
CA LYS A 37 3.54 2.39 -13.88
C LYS A 37 4.96 2.27 -13.35
N GLU A 38 5.19 2.63 -12.09
CA GLU A 38 6.54 2.69 -11.52
C GLU A 38 7.01 1.34 -10.98
N PHE A 39 6.09 0.52 -10.47
CA PHE A 39 6.44 -0.71 -9.72
C PHE A 39 5.71 -1.96 -10.22
N ASN A 40 4.93 -1.86 -11.31
CA ASN A 40 4.05 -2.94 -11.79
C ASN A 40 3.13 -3.53 -10.69
N ALA A 41 2.86 -2.76 -9.63
CA ALA A 41 2.05 -3.19 -8.50
C ALA A 41 0.58 -2.83 -8.71
N VAL A 42 -0.33 -3.67 -8.22
CA VAL A 42 -1.77 -3.52 -8.40
C VAL A 42 -2.42 -3.35 -7.03
N ILE A 43 -3.12 -2.24 -6.81
CA ILE A 43 -3.87 -2.03 -5.56
C ILE A 43 -5.14 -2.90 -5.60
N LEU A 44 -5.31 -3.73 -4.58
CA LEU A 44 -6.48 -4.60 -4.40
C LEU A 44 -7.57 -3.93 -3.57
N GLY A 45 -7.19 -3.00 -2.70
CA GLY A 45 -8.14 -2.24 -1.89
C GLY A 45 -7.47 -1.30 -0.89
N LEU A 46 -8.32 -0.52 -0.22
CA LEU A 46 -7.92 0.40 0.84
C LEU A 46 -8.59 -0.02 2.14
N SER A 47 -7.82 -0.22 3.20
CA SER A 47 -8.35 -0.40 4.55
C SER A 47 -8.35 0.96 5.24
N LYS A 48 -9.55 1.52 5.47
CA LYS A 48 -9.71 2.84 6.09
C LYS A 48 -10.16 2.71 7.53
N LYS A 49 -9.66 3.60 8.40
CA LYS A 49 -10.13 3.69 9.78
C LYS A 49 -11.43 4.50 9.84
N VAL A 50 -12.53 3.84 10.19
CA VAL A 50 -13.87 4.43 10.32
C VAL A 50 -14.38 4.14 11.73
N LYS A 51 -14.65 5.17 12.52
CA LYS A 51 -15.17 5.05 13.90
C LYS A 51 -14.34 4.15 14.84
N GLY A 52 -13.02 4.08 14.61
CA GLY A 52 -12.10 3.27 15.43
C GLY A 52 -11.84 1.87 14.88
N GLU A 53 -12.60 1.41 13.88
CA GLU A 53 -12.42 0.10 13.25
C GLU A 53 -11.88 0.25 11.81
N TYR A 54 -11.14 -0.75 11.35
CA TYR A 54 -10.65 -0.79 9.96
C TYR A 54 -11.68 -1.46 9.06
N THR A 55 -12.13 -0.73 8.03
CA THR A 55 -13.04 -1.24 7.01
C THR A 55 -12.30 -1.38 5.69
N LEU A 56 -12.29 -2.59 5.13
CA LEU A 56 -11.75 -2.85 3.81
C LEU A 56 -12.73 -2.39 2.73
N ILE A 57 -12.30 -1.44 1.91
CA ILE A 57 -12.99 -0.98 0.71
C ILE A 57 -12.35 -1.69 -0.49
N LYS A 58 -13.06 -2.69 -1.02
CA LYS A 58 -12.73 -3.36 -2.27
C LYS A 58 -13.26 -2.50 -3.43
N ASN A 59 -12.42 -2.27 -4.44
CA ASN A 59 -12.70 -1.36 -5.56
C ASN A 59 -13.15 0.05 -5.11
N PRO A 60 -12.24 0.83 -4.50
CA PRO A 60 -12.53 2.21 -4.13
C PRO A 60 -12.97 3.05 -5.33
N LYS A 61 -13.76 4.09 -5.08
CA LYS A 61 -14.04 5.10 -6.10
C LYS A 61 -12.75 5.80 -6.50
N GLU A 62 -12.68 6.22 -7.76
CA GLU A 62 -11.50 6.86 -8.36
C GLU A 62 -11.00 8.06 -7.54
N ASP A 63 -11.94 8.87 -7.05
CA ASP A 63 -11.72 10.10 -6.30
C ASP A 63 -11.49 9.89 -4.80
N LEU A 64 -11.56 8.66 -4.29
CA LEU A 64 -11.42 8.40 -2.85
C LEU A 64 -10.00 8.76 -2.39
N PRO A 65 -9.83 9.75 -1.49
CA PRO A 65 -8.51 10.15 -1.06
C PRO A 65 -7.91 9.13 -0.08
N ILE A 66 -6.63 8.87 -0.25
CA ILE A 66 -5.80 8.14 0.72
C ILE A 66 -5.44 9.11 1.85
N LYS A 67 -5.64 8.68 3.08
CA LYS A 67 -5.42 9.49 4.28
C LYS A 67 -4.34 8.86 5.14
N GLU A 68 -3.73 9.69 5.98
CA GLU A 68 -2.91 9.19 7.08
C GLU A 68 -3.73 8.20 7.93
N GLY A 69 -3.10 7.08 8.31
CA GLY A 69 -3.75 6.05 9.09
C GLY A 69 -4.43 4.95 8.28
N ASP A 70 -4.55 5.12 6.96
CA ASP A 70 -5.07 4.08 6.08
C ASP A 70 -4.02 2.99 5.81
N TYR A 71 -4.48 1.82 5.38
CA TYR A 71 -3.61 0.83 4.75
C TYR A 71 -3.95 0.68 3.27
N ILE A 72 -2.91 0.64 2.44
CA ILE A 72 -3.02 0.22 1.05
C ILE A 72 -2.70 -1.26 0.97
N ILE A 73 -3.61 -2.03 0.37
CA ILE A 73 -3.41 -3.46 0.10
C ILE A 73 -3.08 -3.60 -1.38
N LEU A 74 -1.93 -4.19 -1.69
CA LEU A 74 -1.45 -4.32 -3.05
C LEU A 74 -0.87 -5.70 -3.33
N LEU A 75 -0.93 -6.08 -4.59
CA LEU A 75 -0.20 -7.21 -5.16
C LEU A 75 1.07 -6.65 -5.82
N ALA A 76 2.23 -7.12 -5.41
CA ALA A 76 3.52 -6.76 -6.01
C ALA A 76 4.43 -7.99 -6.12
N ASN A 77 5.33 -7.99 -7.10
CA ASN A 77 6.36 -9.00 -7.19
C ASN A 77 7.53 -8.70 -6.24
N GLY A 78 8.31 -9.73 -5.88
CA GLY A 78 9.45 -9.61 -4.97
C GLY A 78 10.43 -8.48 -5.35
N LYS A 79 10.66 -8.26 -6.65
CA LYS A 79 11.58 -7.20 -7.16
C LYS A 79 11.11 -5.78 -6.85
N SER A 80 9.81 -5.54 -6.77
CA SER A 80 9.25 -4.20 -6.63
C SER A 80 9.02 -3.79 -5.17
N ILE A 81 8.97 -4.77 -4.26
CA ILE A 81 8.74 -4.56 -2.82
C ILE A 81 9.70 -3.53 -2.22
N PRO A 82 11.04 -3.63 -2.42
CA PRO A 82 11.97 -2.67 -1.81
C PRO A 82 11.79 -1.26 -2.39
N GLY A 83 11.49 -1.15 -3.69
CA GLY A 83 11.23 0.13 -4.36
C GLY A 83 9.97 0.81 -3.81
N ILE A 84 8.89 0.04 -3.65
CA ILE A 84 7.63 0.55 -3.08
C ILE A 84 7.85 0.99 -1.63
N GLN A 85 8.53 0.18 -0.81
CA GLN A 85 8.87 0.48 0.57
C GLN A 85 9.63 1.81 0.71
N ASN A 86 10.68 1.99 -0.08
CA ASN A 86 11.43 3.25 -0.10
C ASN A 86 10.54 4.42 -0.55
N PHE A 87 9.70 4.21 -1.55
CA PHE A 87 8.81 5.25 -2.07
C PHE A 87 7.74 5.68 -1.06
N VAL A 88 7.13 4.75 -0.33
CA VAL A 88 6.11 5.07 0.69
C VAL A 88 6.70 5.55 2.01
N GLY A 89 8.03 5.65 2.11
CA GLY A 89 8.74 6.08 3.32
C GLY A 89 8.81 5.02 4.41
N ILE A 90 8.66 3.74 4.06
CA ILE A 90 8.79 2.61 4.97
C ILE A 90 10.11 1.90 4.65
N SER A 91 11.23 2.33 5.26
CA SER A 91 12.49 1.59 5.16
C SER A 91 12.33 0.19 5.78
N GLU A 92 12.90 -0.84 5.12
CA GLU A 92 12.99 -2.20 5.63
C GLU A 92 13.48 -2.17 7.09
N GLY A 93 12.59 -2.50 8.03
CA GLY A 93 12.85 -2.38 9.47
C GLY A 93 11.64 -1.89 10.28
N ARG A 94 10.73 -1.11 9.68
CA ARG A 94 9.38 -0.87 10.24
C ARG A 94 8.39 -1.94 9.77
N LEU A 95 8.72 -3.21 10.01
CA LEU A 95 7.64 -4.15 10.33
C LEU A 95 7.09 -3.64 11.66
N ALA A 96 5.94 -2.97 11.62
CA ALA A 96 5.29 -2.42 12.79
C ALA A 96 5.21 -3.50 13.88
N LYS A 97 6.15 -3.44 14.84
CA LYS A 97 5.95 -3.97 16.18
C LYS A 97 4.80 -3.15 16.76
N HIS A 98 3.57 -3.57 16.49
CA HIS A 98 2.53 -3.43 17.49
C HIS A 98 2.76 -4.56 18.51
N GLN A 99 3.71 -4.30 19.41
CA GLN A 99 3.66 -4.80 20.78
C GLN A 99 2.80 -3.83 21.60
#